data_AF-A0A2V7K8E1-F1
#
_entry.id   AF-A0A2V7K8E1-F1
#
_cell.length_a   1.000
_cell.length_b   1.000
_cell.length_c   1.000
_cell.angle_alpha   90.00
_cell.angle_beta   90.00
_cell.angle_gamma   90.00
#
_symmetry.space_group_name_H-M   'P 1'
#
loop_
_entity.id
_entity.type
_entity.pdbx_description
1 polymer ?
#
loop_
_entity_poly.entity_id
_entity_poly.type
_entity_poly.pdbx_seq_one_letter_code
_entity_poly.pdbx_strand_id
1 'polypeptide(L)' 'MQERGLYFAHDWDAAYTPLLETHDPGEPPLFGGLLVAAVGQGTYVYTGLSFFRQLPAGVPGAYRLFANLLALGKR' A
#
# COMPACT_ATOMS: atom_id res chain seq x y z
N MET A 1 15.15 -4.13 -9.50
CA MET A 1 14.02 -3.88 -10.43
C MET A 1 12.81 -3.50 -9.58
N GLN A 2 12.11 -2.38 -9.83
CA GLN A 2 10.99 -1.89 -9.01
C GLN A 2 9.64 -2.19 -9.69
N GLU A 3 9.31 -3.47 -9.84
CA GLU A 3 8.10 -3.85 -10.58
C GLU A 3 6.85 -3.87 -9.70
N ARG A 4 7.02 -4.34 -8.46
CA ARG A 4 5.93 -4.48 -7.48
C ARG A 4 5.83 -3.27 -6.55
N GLY A 5 6.97 -2.82 -6.06
CA GLY A 5 7.06 -1.71 -5.12
C GLY A 5 8.51 -1.32 -4.85
N LEU A 6 8.67 -0.26 -4.10
CA LEU A 6 9.93 0.29 -3.64
C LEU A 6 9.69 0.93 -2.26
N TYR A 7 10.70 0.85 -1.38
CA TYR A 7 10.63 1.40 -0.03
C TYR A 7 9.44 0.80 0.72
N PHE A 8 9.50 -0.49 1.03
CA PHE A 8 8.56 -1.06 1.99
C PHE A 8 8.98 -0.54 3.36
N ALA A 9 8.03 -0.03 4.13
CA ALA A 9 8.32 0.41 5.49
C ALA A 9 8.83 -0.78 6.29
N HIS A 10 9.93 -0.59 7.01
CA HIS A 10 10.46 -1.62 7.91
C HIS A 10 9.82 -1.52 9.29
N ASP A 11 9.67 -0.29 9.79
CA ASP A 11 9.05 0.03 11.08
C ASP A 11 7.97 1.09 10.91
N TRP A 12 6.95 1.04 11.77
CA TRP A 12 5.90 2.04 11.86
C TRP A 12 5.31 2.05 13.27
N ASP A 13 4.62 3.14 13.62
CA ASP A 13 3.91 3.26 14.89
C ASP A 13 2.72 2.27 14.96
N ALA A 14 2.39 1.77 16.14
CA ALA A 14 1.31 0.79 16.35
C ALA A 14 -0.07 1.27 15.88
N ALA A 15 -0.28 2.58 15.69
CA ALA A 15 -1.49 3.13 15.10
C ALA A 15 -1.69 2.75 13.62
N TYR A 16 -0.63 2.34 12.92
CA TYR A 16 -0.70 1.94 11.51
C TYR A 16 -1.08 0.48 11.37
N THR A 17 -2.08 0.23 10.54
CA THR A 17 -2.51 -1.10 10.13
C THR A 17 -1.89 -1.47 8.79
N PRO A 18 -1.06 -2.53 8.69
CA PRO A 18 -0.63 -3.07 7.42
C PRO A 18 -1.80 -3.79 6.73
N LEU A 19 -2.15 -3.36 5.52
CA LEU A 19 -3.30 -3.92 4.78
C LEU A 19 -2.91 -5.02 3.79
N LEU A 20 -1.63 -5.10 3.42
CA LEU A 20 -1.11 -6.09 2.48
C LEU A 20 0.10 -6.80 3.06
N GLU A 21 0.14 -8.09 2.81
CA GLU A 21 1.31 -8.95 2.97
C GLU A 21 1.71 -9.44 1.58
N THR A 22 3.02 -9.49 1.31
CA THR A 22 3.57 -10.10 0.11
C THR A 22 4.76 -10.96 0.50
N HIS A 23 4.98 -12.08 -0.17
CA HIS A 23 6.24 -12.83 -0.04
C HIS A 23 6.48 -13.59 -1.35
N ASP A 24 7.75 -13.83 -1.66
CA ASP A 24 8.10 -14.78 -2.71
C ASP A 24 8.15 -16.20 -2.11
N PRO A 25 7.99 -17.27 -2.92
CA PRO A 25 7.91 -18.63 -2.39
C PRO A 25 9.13 -19.00 -1.53
N GLY A 26 8.89 -19.37 -0.27
CA GLY A 26 9.93 -19.75 0.69
C GLY A 26 10.54 -18.58 1.48
N GLU A 27 10.16 -17.34 1.18
CA GLU A 27 10.55 -16.17 1.95
C GLU A 27 9.55 -15.86 3.07
N PRO A 28 9.99 -15.20 4.17
CA PRO A 28 9.08 -14.76 5.21
C PRO A 28 8.09 -13.70 4.68
N PRO A 29 6.92 -13.56 5.32
CA PRO A 29 5.99 -12.47 5.09
C PRO A 29 6.66 -11.09 5.08
N LEU A 30 6.45 -10.33 4.00
CA LEU A 30 6.84 -8.92 3.91
C LEU A 30 5.60 -8.02 4.01
N PHE A 31 5.62 -7.15 5.02
CA PHE A 31 4.63 -6.10 5.26
C PHE A 31 5.20 -4.73 4.88
N GLY A 32 4.46 -3.66 5.16
CA GLY A 32 4.93 -2.29 4.93
C GLY A 32 4.76 -1.78 3.51
N GLY A 33 4.17 -2.58 2.61
CA GLY A 33 3.85 -2.16 1.24
C GLY A 33 2.62 -1.25 1.15
N LEU A 34 1.68 -1.40 2.10
CA LEU A 34 0.50 -0.55 2.24
C LEU A 34 0.12 -0.46 3.71
N LEU A 35 0.24 0.74 4.30
CA LEU A 35 -0.12 1.03 5.68
C LEU A 35 -1.20 2.11 5.73
N VAL A 36 -2.13 1.97 6.66
CA VAL A 36 -3.20 2.95 6.89
C VAL A 36 -3.31 3.27 8.38
N ALA A 37 -3.46 4.56 8.71
CA ALA A 37 -3.72 5.01 10.08
C ALA A 37 -4.78 6.11 10.09
N ALA A 38 -5.57 6.17 11.17
CA ALA A 38 -6.36 7.36 11.46
C ALA A 38 -5.43 8.42 12.07
N VAL A 39 -5.39 9.62 11.47
CA VAL A 39 -4.53 10.73 11.91
C VAL A 39 -5.39 11.99 12.01
N GLY A 40 -5.61 12.45 13.25
CA GLY A 40 -6.54 13.55 13.52
C GLY A 40 -7.96 13.21 13.03
N GLN A 41 -8.50 14.05 12.15
CA GLN A 41 -9.83 13.86 11.54
C GLN A 41 -9.77 13.13 10.18
N GLY A 42 -8.58 12.66 9.77
CA GLY A 42 -8.35 12.09 8.44
C GLY A 42 -7.78 10.68 8.50
N THR A 43 -7.61 10.11 7.30
CA THR A 43 -6.91 8.83 7.09
C THR A 43 -5.59 9.12 6.39
N TYR A 44 -4.49 8.65 6.95
CA TYR A 44 -3.20 8.66 6.30
C TYR A 44 -2.94 7.30 5.65
N VAL A 45 -2.47 7.32 4.40
CA VAL A 45 -2.11 6.12 3.63
C VAL A 45 -0.66 6.23 3.21
N TYR A 46 0.16 5.26 3.64
CA TYR A 46 1.48 5.04 3.08
C TYR A 46 1.43 3.89 2.08
N THR A 47 2.06 4.04 0.93
CA THR A 47 2.17 2.95 -0.05
C THR A 47 3.54 2.94 -0.70
N GLY A 48 4.22 1.80 -0.60
CA GLY A 48 5.44 1.49 -1.35
C GLY A 48 5.15 0.87 -2.72
N LEU A 49 3.89 0.67 -3.09
CA LEU A 49 3.52 0.07 -4.37
C LEU A 49 3.90 0.98 -5.55
N SER A 50 4.36 0.38 -6.64
CA SER A 50 4.81 1.13 -7.83
C SER A 50 3.63 1.62 -8.70
N PHE A 51 2.70 2.38 -8.13
CA PHE A 51 1.55 2.96 -8.86
C PHE A 51 1.98 3.78 -10.07
N PHE A 52 3.13 4.48 -9.99
CA PHE A 52 3.68 5.24 -11.11
C PHE A 52 4.02 4.38 -12.34
N ARG A 53 4.16 3.06 -12.20
CA ARG A 53 4.30 2.12 -13.34
C ARG A 53 2.99 1.43 -13.65
N GLN A 54 2.29 0.96 -12.62
CA GLN A 54 1.09 0.16 -12.78
C GLN A 54 -0.08 0.96 -13.37
N LEU A 55 -0.24 2.23 -12.98
CA LEU A 55 -1.30 3.07 -13.53
C LEU A 55 -1.03 3.38 -15.02
N PRO A 56 0.14 3.92 -15.44
CA PRO A 56 0.38 4.15 -16.88
C PRO A 56 0.35 2.89 -17.74
N ALA A 57 0.72 1.72 -17.18
CA ALA A 57 0.62 0.44 -17.86
C ALA A 57 -0.82 -0.11 -17.96
N GLY A 58 -1.82 0.58 -17.41
CA GLY A 58 -3.22 0.18 -17.54
C GLY A 58 -3.62 -1.00 -16.65
N VAL A 59 -2.87 -1.31 -15.59
CA VAL A 59 -3.13 -2.49 -14.74
C VAL A 59 -4.45 -2.33 -13.99
N PRO A 60 -5.51 -3.12 -14.28
CA PRO A 60 -6.85 -2.85 -13.72
C PRO A 60 -6.91 -2.94 -12.20
N GLY A 61 -6.14 -3.85 -11.60
CA GLY A 61 -6.06 -3.99 -10.14
C GLY A 61 -5.48 -2.76 -9.45
N ALA A 62 -4.51 -2.09 -10.06
CA ALA A 62 -3.89 -0.90 -9.51
C ALA A 62 -4.86 0.28 -9.48
N TYR A 63 -5.62 0.49 -10.56
CA TYR A 63 -6.68 1.50 -10.61
C TYR A 63 -7.76 1.25 -9.57
N ARG A 64 -8.23 0.00 -9.43
CA ARG A 64 -9.22 -0.37 -8.42
C ARG A 64 -8.73 -0.10 -7.01
N LEU A 65 -7.51 -0.54 -6.69
CA LEU A 65 -6.93 -0.30 -5.36
C LEU A 65 -6.79 1.20 -5.09
N PHE A 66 -6.26 1.96 -6.04
CA PHE A 66 -6.09 3.41 -5.89
C PHE A 66 -7.43 4.13 -5.66
N ALA A 67 -8.47 3.80 -6.42
CA ALA A 67 -9.82 4.35 -6.23
C ALA A 67 -10.40 4.01 -4.84
N ASN A 68 -10.19 2.78 -4.36
CA ASN A 68 -10.61 2.38 -3.02
C ASN A 68 -9.90 3.19 -1.94
N LEU A 69 -8.59 3.44 -2.08
CA LEU A 69 -7.81 4.25 -1.13
C LEU A 69 -8.31 5.69 -1.07
N LEU A 70 -8.64 6.30 -2.22
CA LEU A 70 -9.24 7.64 -2.28
C LEU A 70 -10.63 7.71 -1.63
N ALA A 71 -11.35 6.60 -1.58
CA ALA A 71 -12.69 6.51 -1.01
C ALA A 71 -12.72 6.20 0.50
N LEU A 72 -11.57 5.92 1.14
CA LEU A 72 -11.50 5.46 2.53
C LEU A 72 -12.21 6.39 3.54
N GLY A 73 -12.15 7.71 3.33
CA GLY A 73 -12.74 8.72 4.22
C GLY A 73 -14.23 9.04 3.95
N LYS A 74 -14.88 8.37 2.99
CA LYS A 74 -16.28 8.65 2.60
C LYS A 74 -17.31 7.77 3.34
N ARG A 75 -17.03 7.39 4.59
CA ARG A 75 -17.98 6.66 5.44
C ARG A 75 -18.67 7.60 6.41
#